data_AF-A0A7W1G666-F1
#
_entry.id   AF-A0A7W1G666-F1
#
_cell.length_a   1.000
_cell.length_b   1.000
_cell.length_c   1.000
_cell.angle_alpha   90.00
_cell.angle_beta   90.00
_cell.angle_gamma   90.00
#
_symmetry.space_group_name_H-M   'P 1'
#
loop_
_entity.id
_entity.type
_entity.pdbx_description
1 polymer ?
#
loop_
_entity_poly.entity_id
_entity_poly.type
_entity_poly.pdbx_seq_one_letter_code
_entity_poly.pdbx_strand_id
1 'polypeptide(L)'
;NTWAAFMGSDDTALVDGDFVTVAGELQPVLRTLRAGGINIVAIHSHMEDETPKLIYLHYWGVGKTLDLAKSLKTALDAQATVKKTDGK
;
A
#
# COMPACT_ATOMS: atom_id res chain seq x y z
N ASN A 1 2.39 8.27 0.34
CA ASN A 1 1.06 8.74 0.78
C ASN A 1 0.19 7.53 0.88
N THR A 2 -0.31 7.22 2.07
CA THR A 2 -1.10 6.02 2.33
C THR A 2 -1.98 6.29 3.54
N TRP A 3 -3.09 5.58 3.64
CA TRP A 3 -3.89 5.48 4.84
C TRP A 3 -4.29 4.01 5.07
N ALA A 4 -4.61 3.69 6.32
CA ALA A 4 -5.08 2.39 6.74
C ALA A 4 -6.09 2.57 7.88
N ALA A 5 -7.26 1.94 7.77
CA ALA A 5 -8.24 1.86 8.84
C ALA A 5 -8.33 0.43 9.34
N PHE A 6 -8.26 0.26 10.66
CA PHE A 6 -8.37 -1.04 11.32
C PHE A 6 -9.69 -1.13 12.09
N MET A 7 -10.32 -2.31 12.05
CA MET A 7 -11.53 -2.60 12.82
C MET A 7 -11.45 -4.02 13.38
N GLY A 8 -11.90 -4.24 14.62
CA GLY A 8 -11.92 -5.55 15.27
C GLY A 8 -11.12 -5.57 16.56
N SER A 9 -10.47 -6.70 16.84
CA SER A 9 -9.59 -6.90 18.01
C SER A 9 -8.16 -7.21 17.59
N ASP A 10 -7.23 -7.25 18.54
CA ASP A 10 -5.81 -7.53 18.27
C ASP A 10 -5.58 -8.89 17.58
N ASP A 11 -6.37 -9.91 17.94
CA ASP A 11 -6.26 -11.26 17.37
C ASP A 11 -6.99 -11.42 16.03
N THR A 12 -7.99 -10.58 15.75
CA THR A 12 -8.77 -10.63 14.50
C THR A 12 -9.27 -9.24 14.16
N ALA A 13 -8.52 -8.59 13.28
CA ALA A 13 -8.87 -7.31 12.69
C ALA A 13 -9.03 -7.41 11.18
N LEU A 14 -9.90 -6.57 10.65
CA LEU A 14 -9.94 -6.19 9.26
C LEU A 14 -9.13 -4.90 9.09
N VAL A 15 -8.37 -4.81 8.01
CA VAL A 15 -7.76 -3.57 7.53
C VAL A 15 -8.23 -3.27 6.12
N ASP A 16 -8.49 -2.00 5.84
CA ASP A 16 -8.77 -1.46 4.51
C ASP A 16 -7.99 -0.13 4.34
N GLY A 17 -7.60 0.21 3.12
CA GLY A 17 -6.80 1.39 2.88
C GLY A 17 -6.34 1.56 1.44
N ASP A 18 -5.53 2.60 1.22
CA ASP A 18 -4.87 2.84 -0.05
C ASP A 18 -3.38 3.13 0.07
N PHE A 19 -2.67 2.91 -1.03
CA PHE A 19 -1.45 3.63 -1.35
C PHE A 19 -1.65 4.49 -2.59
N VAL A 20 -1.08 5.70 -2.58
CA VAL A 20 -0.87 6.52 -3.78
C VAL A 20 0.59 6.41 -4.17
N THR A 21 0.86 5.98 -5.40
CA THR A 21 2.21 5.70 -5.92
C THR A 21 2.47 6.48 -7.22
N VAL A 22 3.74 6.77 -7.52
CA VAL A 22 4.16 7.17 -8.87
C VAL A 22 4.65 5.96 -9.68
N ALA A 23 4.97 6.17 -10.96
CA ALA A 23 5.65 5.17 -11.78
C ALA A 23 6.95 4.69 -11.08
N GLY A 24 7.16 3.37 -11.01
CA GLY A 24 8.28 2.76 -10.31
C GLY A 24 7.96 2.33 -8.87
N GLU A 25 7.13 3.07 -8.14
CA GLU A 25 6.74 2.73 -6.76
C GLU A 25 5.69 1.59 -6.68
N LEU A 26 4.82 1.47 -7.69
CA LEU A 26 3.68 0.53 -7.68
C LEU A 26 4.10 -0.94 -7.46
N GLN A 27 5.08 -1.42 -8.22
CA GLN A 27 5.47 -2.84 -8.20
C GLN A 27 6.07 -3.26 -6.84
N PRO A 28 7.02 -2.51 -6.25
CA PRO A 28 7.52 -2.79 -4.89
C PRO A 28 6.43 -2.82 -3.83
N VAL A 29 5.51 -1.85 -3.84
CA VAL A 29 4.39 -1.78 -2.88
C VAL A 29 3.49 -3.00 -3.05
N LEU A 30 3.05 -3.27 -4.28
CA LEU A 30 2.13 -4.38 -4.58
C LEU A 30 2.70 -5.74 -4.19
N ARG A 31 3.98 -6.00 -4.50
CA ARG A 31 4.65 -7.26 -4.12
C ARG A 31 4.71 -7.43 -2.61
N THR A 32 5.01 -6.35 -1.89
CA THR A 32 5.13 -6.38 -0.42
C THR A 32 3.79 -6.63 0.25
N LEU A 33 2.73 -5.95 -0.20
CA LEU A 33 1.36 -6.19 0.29
C LEU A 33 0.94 -7.64 0.08
N ARG A 34 1.12 -8.19 -1.13
CA ARG A 34 0.77 -9.59 -1.45
C ARG A 34 1.59 -10.59 -0.64
N ALA A 35 2.89 -10.33 -0.43
CA ALA A 35 3.74 -11.19 0.40
C ALA A 35 3.31 -11.22 1.87
N GLY A 36 2.76 -10.10 2.38
CA GLY A 36 2.15 -10.00 3.71
C GLY A 36 0.71 -10.54 3.79
N GLY A 37 0.20 -11.20 2.76
CA GLY A 37 -1.16 -11.73 2.73
C GLY A 37 -2.27 -10.68 2.58
N ILE A 38 -1.92 -9.43 2.25
CA ILE A 38 -2.89 -8.37 1.96
C ILE A 38 -3.46 -8.56 0.54
N ASN A 39 -4.77 -8.39 0.40
CA ASN A 39 -5.49 -8.51 -0.86
C ASN A 39 -5.60 -7.16 -1.57
N ILE A 40 -5.55 -7.18 -2.90
CA ILE A 40 -5.70 -5.97 -3.72
C ILE A 40 -7.15 -5.89 -4.19
N VAL A 41 -7.78 -4.75 -3.95
CA VAL A 41 -9.14 -4.45 -4.40
C VAL A 41 -9.11 -3.86 -5.80
N ALA A 42 -8.30 -2.81 -6.02
CA ALA A 42 -8.28 -2.08 -7.28
C ALA A 42 -6.95 -1.35 -7.51
N ILE A 43 -6.64 -1.10 -8.78
CA ILE A 43 -5.54 -0.26 -9.24
C ILE A 43 -6.10 0.70 -10.29
N HIS A 44 -6.04 2.01 -10.05
CA HIS A 44 -6.56 3.02 -10.98
C HIS A 44 -5.89 4.38 -10.79
N SER A 45 -6.21 5.33 -11.67
CA SER A 45 -5.93 6.77 -11.49
C SER A 45 -7.25 7.54 -11.58
N HIS A 46 -7.33 8.69 -10.91
CA HIS A 46 -8.49 9.58 -10.94
C HIS A 46 -8.34 10.73 -11.93
N MET A 47 -7.12 11.06 -12.34
CA MET A 47 -6.84 12.25 -13.14
C MET A 47 -6.56 11.86 -14.59
N GLU A 48 -7.06 12.68 -15.51
CA GLU A 48 -6.90 12.47 -16.95
C GLU A 48 -5.52 12.97 -17.45
N ASP A 49 -5.10 14.16 -17.00
CA ASP A 49 -3.83 14.78 -17.39
C ASP A 49 -3.04 15.24 -16.15
N GLU A 50 -2.23 14.34 -15.61
CA GLU A 50 -1.36 14.60 -14.45
C GLU A 50 0.08 14.20 -14.75
N THR A 51 1.04 14.97 -14.22
CA THR A 51 2.47 14.66 -14.29
C THR A 51 3.13 14.98 -12.94
N PRO A 52 3.73 13.98 -12.26
CA PRO A 52 3.81 12.57 -12.62
C PRO A 52 2.46 11.86 -12.52
N LYS A 53 2.31 10.74 -13.23
CA LYS A 53 1.12 9.88 -13.08
C LYS A 53 1.04 9.31 -11.68
N LEU A 54 -0.10 9.52 -11.02
CA LEU A 54 -0.44 8.96 -9.73
C LEU A 54 -1.29 7.71 -9.94
N ILE A 55 -0.96 6.65 -9.18
CA ILE A 55 -1.65 5.36 -9.25
C ILE A 55 -2.10 5.01 -7.82
N TYR A 56 -3.40 4.85 -7.67
CA TYR A 56 -4.08 4.46 -6.45
C TYR A 56 -4.22 2.94 -6.39
N LEU A 57 -3.81 2.37 -5.27
CA LEU A 57 -3.84 0.93 -4.98
C LEU A 57 -4.66 0.70 -3.72
N HIS A 58 -5.90 0.24 -3.89
CA HIS A 58 -6.80 -0.09 -2.78
C HIS A 58 -6.58 -1.52 -2.33
N TYR A 59 -6.59 -1.77 -1.03
CA TYR A 59 -6.27 -3.06 -0.45
C TYR A 59 -7.12 -3.39 0.77
N TRP A 60 -7.27 -4.67 1.07
CA TRP A 60 -7.88 -5.12 2.32
C TRP A 60 -7.19 -6.38 2.87
N GLY A 61 -7.35 -6.66 4.15
CA GLY A 61 -6.82 -7.87 4.78
C GLY A 61 -7.53 -8.21 6.08
N VAL A 62 -7.43 -9.48 6.50
CA VAL A 62 -7.93 -9.94 7.79
C VAL A 62 -6.87 -10.77 8.48
N GLY A 63 -6.64 -10.55 9.78
CA GLY A 63 -5.65 -11.26 10.55
C GLY A 63 -5.35 -10.58 11.89
N LYS A 64 -4.23 -10.95 12.52
CA LYS A 64 -3.76 -10.26 13.73
C LYS A 64 -3.37 -8.84 13.39
N THR A 65 -3.81 -7.87 14.19
CA THR A 65 -3.57 -6.44 13.96
C THR A 65 -2.08 -6.14 13.78
N LEU A 66 -1.22 -6.76 14.60
CA LEU A 66 0.22 -6.54 14.53
C LEU A 66 0.84 -7.02 13.21
N ASP A 67 0.39 -8.15 12.68
CA ASP A 67 0.94 -8.73 11.44
C ASP A 67 0.48 -7.94 10.22
N LEU A 68 -0.78 -7.51 10.23
CA LEU A 68 -1.31 -6.56 9.25
C LEU A 68 -0.53 -5.25 9.26
N ALA A 69 -0.35 -4.63 10.44
CA ALA A 69 0.39 -3.38 10.59
C ALA A 69 1.86 -3.48 10.13
N LYS A 70 2.54 -4.59 10.45
CA LYS A 70 3.90 -4.86 9.96
C LYS A 70 3.94 -4.95 8.43
N SER A 71 3.00 -5.66 7.83
CA SER A 71 2.93 -5.80 6.36
C SER A 71 2.75 -4.45 5.66
N LEU A 72 1.87 -3.60 6.19
CA LEU A 72 1.68 -2.23 5.67
C LEU A 72 2.93 -1.36 5.87
N LYS A 73 3.60 -1.48 7.02
CA LYS A 73 4.86 -0.76 7.27
C LYS A 73 5.95 -1.17 6.28
N THR A 74 6.10 -2.47 5.99
CA THR A 74 7.06 -2.95 5.00
C THR A 74 6.72 -2.40 3.61
N ALA A 75 5.44 -2.34 3.23
CA ALA A 75 5.02 -1.77 1.93
C ALA A 75 5.33 -0.26 1.85
N LEU A 76 5.12 0.48 2.94
CA LEU A 76 5.49 1.89 3.04
C LEU A 76 7.01 2.11 2.92
N ASP A 77 7.82 1.22 3.50
CA ASP A 77 9.28 1.28 3.38
C ASP A 77 9.76 0.95 1.97
N ALA A 78 9.10 0.00 1.30
CA ALA A 78 9.36 -0.31 -0.10
C ALA A 78 9.06 0.90 -1.01
N GLN A 79 7.96 1.62 -0.75
CA GLN A 79 7.65 2.87 -1.45
C GLN A 79 8.74 3.92 -1.25
N ALA A 80 9.16 4.14 0.01
CA ALA A 80 10.15 5.16 0.36
C ALA A 80 11.54 4.87 -0.22
N THR A 81 11.85 3.62 -0.51
CA THR A 81 13.15 3.23 -1.08
C THR A 81 13.30 3.70 -2.52
N VAL A 82 12.23 3.66 -3.32
CA VAL A 82 12.24 4.13 -4.72
C VAL A 82 12.50 5.63 -4.79
N LYS A 83 11.90 6.44 -3.89
CA LYS A 83 12.16 7.88 -3.82
C LYS A 83 13.64 8.24 -3.60
N LYS A 84 14.40 7.38 -2.91
CA LYS A 84 15.82 7.63 -2.65
C LYS A 84 16.70 7.39 -3.89
N THR A 85 16.25 6.55 -4.81
CA THR A 85 16.95 6.29 -6.07
C THR A 85 16.69 7.33 -7.14
N ASP A 86 15.52 8.00 -7.13
CA ASP A 86 15.16 9.03 -8.12
C ASP A 86 15.68 10.43 -7.75
N GLY A 87 16.18 10.62 -6.52
CA GLY A 87 16.75 11.88 -6.02
C GLY A 87 18.27 11.99 -6.16
N LYS A 88 18.91 11.17 -7.02
CA LYS A 88 20.32 11.28 -7.40
C LYS A 88 20.47 11.76 -8.84
#